data_AF-A0AAN8IFB4-F1
#
_entry.id   AF-A0AAN8IFB4-F1
#
_cell.length_a   1.000
_cell.length_b   1.000
_cell.length_c   1.000
_cell.angle_alpha   90.00
_cell.angle_beta   90.00
_cell.angle_gamma   90.00
#
_symmetry.space_group_name_H-M   'P 1'
#
loop_
_entity.id
_entity.type
_entity.pdbx_description
1 polymer ?
#
loop_
_entity_poly.entity_id
_entity_poly.type
_entity_poly.pdbx_seq_one_letter_code
_entity_poly.pdbx_strand_id
1 'polypeptide(L)'
;RRPPVPWRKIITNRPFIAHLIATWILTNVATVMMVYLPTYYKNVLLLGVIMNGIFSSLPMMFNFIFKLSWGVLVDRLKRRKIITPTQGVKISQCFPTFGVAAGLIPVALLASCQRSGLALVLLCFTNMCLGAHTSGGYTSLLSLAPQFTPTLSSISVSVSMLAQLTTPFMVAAVITTGTREQWNSLFLLNSLLCIVSGTVFSIFGSGDVQEFARPSKEIATMESNGNLLSPPRAEALRADSISML
;
A
#
# COMPACT_ATOMS: atom_id res chain seq x y z
N ARG A 1 11.37 -14.03 26.78
CA ARG A 1 11.93 -12.66 26.58
C ARG A 1 11.74 -12.28 25.11
N ARG A 2 11.08 -11.16 24.81
CA ARG A 2 10.99 -10.67 23.42
C ARG A 2 12.40 -10.24 22.98
N PRO A 3 12.89 -10.66 21.80
CA PRO A 3 14.19 -10.20 21.31
C PRO A 3 14.17 -8.66 21.17
N PRO A 4 15.29 -7.98 21.43
CA PRO A 4 15.37 -6.53 21.27
C PRO A 4 15.04 -6.13 19.83
N VAL A 5 14.23 -5.08 19.68
CA VAL A 5 13.79 -4.60 18.36
C VAL A 5 15.00 -4.09 17.58
N PRO A 6 15.34 -4.66 16.42
CA PRO A 6 16.52 -4.25 15.65
C PRO A 6 16.21 -2.99 14.82
N TRP A 7 16.05 -1.84 15.50
CA TRP A 7 15.66 -0.56 14.90
C TRP A 7 16.46 -0.19 13.65
N ARG A 8 17.80 -0.32 13.70
CA ARG A 8 18.69 -0.01 12.56
C ARG A 8 18.42 -0.89 11.33
N LYS A 9 18.11 -2.17 11.54
CA LYS A 9 17.81 -3.11 10.44
C LYS A 9 16.41 -2.86 9.86
N ILE A 10 15.46 -2.42 10.68
CA ILE A 10 14.10 -2.07 10.24
C ILE A 10 14.13 -0.81 9.35
N ILE A 11 14.78 0.26 9.81
CA ILE A 11 14.80 1.54 9.07
C ILE A 11 15.65 1.50 7.80
N THR A 12 16.63 0.60 7.72
CA THR A 12 17.51 0.44 6.54
C THR A 12 16.92 -0.52 5.49
N ASN A 13 15.79 -1.16 5.80
CA ASN A 13 15.21 -2.18 4.94
C ASN A 13 14.53 -1.58 3.70
N ARG A 14 15.04 -1.91 2.51
CA ARG A 14 14.59 -1.40 1.21
C ARG A 14 13.07 -1.56 0.96
N PRO A 15 12.46 -2.75 1.13
CA PRO A 15 11.01 -2.93 0.97
C PRO A 15 10.18 -2.16 2.00
N PHE A 16 10.71 -1.91 3.20
CA PHE A 16 10.01 -1.10 4.20
C PHE A 16 10.04 0.38 3.84
N ILE A 17 11.19 0.91 3.37
CA ILE A 17 11.27 2.29 2.88
C ILE A 17 10.36 2.49 1.66
N ALA A 18 10.37 1.56 0.70
CA ALA A 18 9.49 1.61 -0.46
C ALA A 18 8.00 1.61 -0.04
N HIS A 19 7.65 0.81 0.98
CA HIS A 19 6.31 0.83 1.58
C HIS A 19 5.97 2.20 2.17
N LEU A 20 6.88 2.80 2.96
CA LEU A 20 6.63 4.11 3.58
C LEU A 20 6.41 5.22 2.54
N ILE A 21 7.20 5.22 1.46
CA ILE A 21 7.05 6.17 0.35
C ILE A 21 5.69 6.00 -0.34
N ALA A 22 5.29 4.77 -0.65
CA ALA A 22 4.00 4.48 -1.26
C ALA A 22 2.84 4.91 -0.36
N THR A 23 2.93 4.61 0.94
CA THR A 23 1.93 5.00 1.94
C THR A 23 1.84 6.52 2.10
N TRP A 24 2.97 7.24 2.07
CA TRP A 24 2.98 8.71 2.11
C TRP A 24 2.21 9.31 0.93
N ILE A 25 2.52 8.86 -0.29
CA ILE A 25 1.93 9.41 -1.52
C ILE A 25 0.45 9.08 -1.61
N LEU A 26 0.08 7.81 -1.38
CA LEU A 26 -1.33 7.40 -1.44
C LEU A 26 -2.17 8.05 -0.33
N THR A 27 -1.60 8.29 0.86
CA THR A 27 -2.29 9.04 1.91
C THR A 27 -2.52 10.49 1.50
N ASN A 28 -1.52 11.15 0.88
CA ASN A 28 -1.69 12.50 0.33
C ASN A 28 -2.85 12.54 -0.68
N VAL A 29 -2.86 11.63 -1.66
CA VAL A 29 -3.93 11.57 -2.67
C VAL A 29 -5.30 11.30 -2.03
N ALA A 30 -5.36 10.41 -1.03
CA ALA A 30 -6.57 10.14 -0.28
C ALA A 30 -7.13 11.40 0.39
N THR A 31 -6.27 12.18 1.03
CA THR A 31 -6.67 13.43 1.68
C THR A 31 -7.10 14.47 0.66
N VAL A 32 -6.43 14.57 -0.50
CA VAL A 32 -6.88 15.46 -1.59
C VAL A 32 -8.30 15.08 -2.02
N MET A 33 -8.55 13.79 -2.25
CA MET A 33 -9.86 13.29 -2.69
C MET A 33 -10.95 13.40 -1.61
N MET A 34 -10.58 13.41 -0.33
CA MET A 34 -11.56 13.53 0.75
C MET A 34 -11.91 14.99 1.07
N VAL A 35 -10.91 15.85 1.15
CA VAL A 35 -11.07 17.23 1.65
C VAL A 35 -11.40 18.21 0.52
N TYR A 36 -10.80 18.03 -0.65
CA TYR A 36 -10.82 19.04 -1.72
C TYR A 36 -11.80 18.70 -2.85
N LEU A 37 -12.33 17.49 -2.86
CA LEU A 37 -13.31 17.03 -3.84
C LEU A 37 -14.63 17.84 -3.82
N PRO A 38 -15.20 18.23 -2.66
CA PRO A 38 -16.37 19.10 -2.63
C PRO A 38 -16.08 20.49 -3.23
N THR A 39 -14.87 21.02 -2.99
CA THR A 39 -14.41 22.30 -3.56
C THR A 39 -14.23 22.20 -5.07
N TYR A 40 -13.70 21.08 -5.56
CA TYR A 40 -13.60 20.81 -6.99
C TYR A 40 -14.97 20.78 -7.68
N TYR A 41 -15.96 20.09 -7.10
CA TYR A 41 -17.32 20.07 -7.64
C TYR A 41 -18.01 21.43 -7.63
N LYS A 42 -17.75 22.25 -6.60
CA LYS A 42 -18.25 23.63 -6.55
C LYS A 42 -17.59 24.51 -7.61
N ASN A 43 -16.26 24.51 -7.70
CA ASN A 43 -15.51 25.45 -8.52
C ASN A 43 -15.45 25.06 -10.00
N VAL A 44 -15.42 23.76 -10.32
CA VAL A 44 -15.20 23.26 -11.69
C VAL A 44 -16.49 22.75 -12.33
N LEU A 45 -17.37 22.09 -11.55
CA LEU A 45 -18.64 21.58 -12.07
C LEU A 45 -19.83 22.53 -11.80
N LEU A 46 -19.62 23.61 -11.02
CA LEU A 46 -20.64 24.60 -10.66
C LEU A 46 -21.93 23.97 -10.10
N LEU A 47 -21.80 22.84 -9.40
CA LEU A 47 -22.94 22.11 -8.85
C LEU A 47 -23.49 22.82 -7.60
N GLY A 48 -24.82 22.87 -7.50
CA GLY A 48 -25.50 23.34 -6.29
C GLY A 48 -25.13 22.51 -5.06
N VAL A 49 -25.20 23.12 -3.87
CA VAL A 49 -24.71 22.55 -2.61
C VAL A 49 -25.31 21.16 -2.30
N ILE A 50 -26.61 20.96 -2.58
CA ILE A 50 -27.31 19.69 -2.33
C ILE A 50 -26.78 18.58 -3.26
N MET A 51 -26.65 18.87 -4.56
CA MET A 51 -26.14 17.92 -5.54
C MET A 51 -24.66 17.61 -5.30
N ASN A 52 -23.87 18.59 -4.84
CA ASN A 52 -22.48 18.39 -4.44
C ASN A 52 -22.35 17.38 -3.29
N GLY A 53 -23.25 17.42 -2.29
CA GLY A 53 -23.27 16.45 -1.19
C GLY A 53 -23.52 15.01 -1.67
N ILE A 54 -24.46 14.82 -2.60
CA ILE A 54 -24.74 13.49 -3.19
C ILE A 54 -23.56 13.02 -4.07
N PHE A 55 -22.95 13.94 -4.82
CA PHE A 55 -21.89 13.61 -5.77
C PHE A 55 -20.54 13.35 -5.08
N SER A 56 -20.32 13.93 -3.89
CA SER A 56 -19.15 13.66 -3.06
C SER A 56 -19.29 12.41 -2.21
N SER A 57 -20.50 12.03 -1.79
CA SER A 57 -20.71 10.80 -1.04
C SER A 57 -20.54 9.54 -1.91
N LEU A 58 -20.92 9.59 -3.19
CA LEU A 58 -20.83 8.46 -4.11
C LEU A 58 -19.41 7.84 -4.19
N PRO A 59 -18.34 8.58 -4.55
CA PRO A 59 -16.98 8.03 -4.57
C PRO A 59 -16.54 7.42 -3.24
N MET A 60 -16.94 8.01 -2.11
CA MET A 60 -16.59 7.52 -0.78
C MET A 60 -17.33 6.22 -0.43
N MET A 61 -18.60 6.09 -0.82
CA MET A 61 -19.35 4.84 -0.67
C MET A 61 -18.74 3.71 -1.49
N PHE A 62 -18.39 3.98 -2.75
CA PHE A 62 -17.71 3.01 -3.61
C PHE A 62 -16.34 2.60 -3.07
N ASN A 63 -15.56 3.56 -2.54
CA ASN A 63 -14.31 3.28 -1.85
C ASN A 63 -14.51 2.32 -0.67
N PHE A 64 -15.51 2.56 0.18
CA PHE A 64 -15.80 1.74 1.35
C PHE A 64 -16.17 0.30 0.98
N ILE A 65 -17.09 0.12 0.03
CA ILE A 65 -17.51 -1.20 -0.45
C ILE A 65 -16.32 -1.95 -1.05
N PHE A 66 -15.57 -1.29 -1.93
CA PHE A 66 -14.44 -1.91 -2.60
C PHE A 66 -13.31 -2.26 -1.63
N LYS A 67 -13.05 -1.43 -0.62
CA LYS A 67 -12.08 -1.70 0.44
C LYS A 67 -12.40 -3.00 1.20
N LEU A 68 -13.67 -3.24 1.53
CA LEU A 68 -14.11 -4.49 2.17
C LEU A 68 -13.97 -5.69 1.22
N SER A 69 -14.45 -5.55 -0.02
CA SER A 69 -14.38 -6.62 -1.03
C SER A 69 -12.95 -7.02 -1.35
N TRP A 70 -12.04 -6.04 -1.51
CA TRP A 70 -10.64 -6.29 -1.83
C TRP A 70 -9.92 -7.01 -0.69
N GLY A 71 -10.18 -6.65 0.57
CA GLY A 71 -9.63 -7.37 1.73
C GLY A 71 -10.01 -8.85 1.71
N VAL A 72 -11.30 -9.15 1.52
CA VAL A 72 -11.80 -10.53 1.43
C VAL A 72 -11.22 -11.27 0.22
N LEU A 73 -11.08 -10.59 -0.92
CA LEU A 73 -10.52 -11.17 -2.14
C LEU A 73 -9.06 -11.57 -1.95
N VAL A 74 -8.23 -10.67 -1.41
CA VAL A 74 -6.81 -10.93 -1.13
C VAL A 74 -6.65 -12.05 -0.13
N ASP A 75 -7.46 -12.07 0.93
CA ASP A 75 -7.44 -13.15 1.93
C ASP A 75 -7.81 -14.50 1.31
N ARG A 76 -8.82 -14.55 0.44
CA ARG A 76 -9.19 -15.79 -0.26
C ARG A 76 -8.11 -16.28 -1.22
N LEU A 77 -7.48 -15.37 -1.97
CA LEU A 77 -6.38 -15.68 -2.87
C LEU A 77 -5.17 -16.25 -2.11
N LYS A 78 -4.87 -15.69 -0.93
CA LYS A 78 -3.84 -16.20 -0.03
C LYS A 78 -4.18 -17.58 0.53
N ARG A 79 -5.41 -17.79 1.02
CA ARG A 79 -5.85 -19.09 1.57
C ARG A 79 -5.81 -20.21 0.54
N ARG A 80 -6.13 -19.91 -0.72
CA ARG A 80 -6.06 -20.88 -1.83
C ARG A 80 -4.64 -21.12 -2.35
N LYS A 81 -3.61 -20.49 -1.76
CA LYS A 81 -2.20 -20.57 -2.18
C LYS A 81 -1.96 -20.23 -3.66
N ILE A 82 -2.86 -19.43 -4.25
CA ILE A 82 -2.77 -19.03 -5.67
C ILE A 82 -1.68 -17.97 -5.85
N ILE A 83 -1.48 -17.12 -4.84
CA ILE A 83 -0.54 -16.00 -4.90
C ILE A 83 0.55 -16.19 -3.82
N THR A 84 1.81 -16.04 -4.21
CA THR A 84 2.94 -16.00 -3.26
C THR A 84 2.87 -14.74 -2.38
N PRO A 85 3.44 -14.76 -1.16
CA PRO A 85 3.47 -13.58 -0.28
C PRO A 85 4.01 -12.33 -0.99
N THR A 86 5.09 -12.50 -1.77
CA THR A 86 5.72 -11.42 -2.55
C THR A 86 4.83 -10.91 -3.68
N GLN A 87 4.19 -11.77 -4.45
CA GLN A 87 3.24 -11.34 -5.48
C GLN A 87 2.02 -10.65 -4.86
N GLY A 88 1.54 -11.13 -3.70
CA GLY A 88 0.40 -10.54 -3.01
C GLY A 88 0.67 -9.11 -2.56
N VAL A 89 1.87 -8.85 -2.02
CA VAL A 89 2.32 -7.52 -1.61
C VAL A 89 2.55 -6.59 -2.81
N LYS A 90 3.14 -7.11 -3.90
CA LYS A 90 3.32 -6.32 -5.13
C LYS A 90 1.98 -5.94 -5.73
N ILE A 91 1.05 -6.88 -5.89
CA ILE A 91 -0.28 -6.61 -6.43
C ILE A 91 -1.03 -5.63 -5.53
N SER A 92 -0.97 -5.82 -4.21
CA SER A 92 -1.75 -5.01 -3.28
C SER A 92 -1.28 -3.56 -3.16
N GLN A 93 -0.06 -3.24 -3.60
CA GLN A 93 0.49 -1.87 -3.62
C GLN A 93 0.60 -1.28 -5.04
N CYS A 94 0.89 -2.10 -6.04
CA CYS A 94 0.93 -1.66 -7.44
C CYS A 94 -0.48 -1.39 -7.98
N PHE A 95 -1.47 -2.25 -7.68
CA PHE A 95 -2.82 -2.07 -8.19
C PHE A 95 -3.45 -0.73 -7.75
N PRO A 96 -3.39 -0.32 -6.47
CA PRO A 96 -3.88 1.00 -6.06
C PRO A 96 -3.09 2.16 -6.68
N THR A 97 -1.75 2.10 -6.69
CA THR A 97 -0.92 3.20 -7.21
C THR A 97 -1.15 3.44 -8.71
N PHE A 98 -1.09 2.39 -9.52
CA PHE A 98 -1.35 2.49 -10.96
C PHE A 98 -2.82 2.76 -11.27
N GLY A 99 -3.75 2.16 -10.51
CA GLY A 99 -5.18 2.39 -10.68
C GLY A 99 -5.59 3.84 -10.40
N VAL A 100 -5.04 4.44 -9.34
CA VAL A 100 -5.24 5.87 -9.02
C VAL A 100 -4.64 6.76 -10.11
N ALA A 101 -3.43 6.46 -10.60
CA ALA A 101 -2.82 7.21 -11.70
C ALA A 101 -3.65 7.14 -13.00
N ALA A 102 -4.13 5.94 -13.33
CA ALA A 102 -4.98 5.68 -14.50
C ALA A 102 -6.36 6.35 -14.40
N GLY A 103 -6.87 6.60 -13.18
CA GLY A 103 -8.10 7.37 -12.96
C GLY A 103 -7.87 8.89 -12.98
N LEU A 104 -6.75 9.36 -12.42
CA LEU A 104 -6.43 10.79 -12.33
C LEU A 104 -6.05 11.43 -13.67
N ILE A 105 -5.33 10.73 -14.55
CA ILE A 105 -4.93 11.27 -15.86
C ILE A 105 -6.16 11.61 -16.73
N PRO A 106 -7.13 10.70 -16.92
CA PRO A 106 -8.34 11.01 -17.66
C PRO A 106 -9.19 12.09 -16.99
N VAL A 107 -9.20 12.20 -15.65
CA VAL A 107 -9.88 13.31 -14.97
C VAL A 107 -9.25 14.64 -15.37
N ALA A 108 -7.93 14.76 -15.36
CA ALA A 108 -7.24 16.00 -15.75
C ALA A 108 -7.47 16.37 -17.23
N LEU A 109 -7.60 15.39 -18.12
CA LEU A 109 -7.72 15.62 -19.57
C LEU A 109 -9.17 15.78 -20.06
N LEU A 110 -10.12 15.07 -19.44
CA LEU A 110 -11.51 14.97 -19.93
C LEU A 110 -12.51 15.74 -19.07
N ALA A 111 -12.12 16.21 -17.87
CA ALA A 111 -13.02 16.98 -17.03
C ALA A 111 -13.33 18.35 -17.66
N SER A 112 -14.56 18.50 -18.10
CA SER A 112 -15.14 19.75 -18.57
C SER A 112 -16.55 19.89 -18.02
N CYS A 113 -17.04 21.12 -17.86
CA CYS A 113 -18.41 21.40 -17.36
C CYS A 113 -19.49 20.59 -18.10
N GLN A 114 -19.29 20.35 -19.39
CA GLN A 114 -20.25 19.66 -20.26
C GLN A 114 -20.25 18.13 -20.09
N ARG A 115 -19.29 17.55 -19.35
CA ARG A 115 -19.13 16.11 -19.12
C ARG A 115 -18.96 15.78 -17.63
N SER A 116 -19.75 16.43 -16.77
CA SER A 116 -19.75 16.22 -15.32
C SER A 116 -19.95 14.74 -14.92
N GLY A 117 -20.83 14.03 -15.62
CA GLY A 117 -21.08 12.59 -15.42
C GLY A 117 -19.82 11.72 -15.59
N LEU A 118 -19.03 12.00 -16.62
CA LEU A 118 -17.82 11.23 -16.93
C LEU A 118 -16.73 11.48 -15.86
N ALA A 119 -16.56 12.74 -15.44
CA ALA A 119 -15.65 13.09 -14.36
C ALA A 119 -15.98 12.35 -13.05
N LEU A 120 -17.27 12.20 -12.72
CA LEU A 120 -17.70 11.47 -11.52
C LEU A 120 -17.38 9.98 -11.60
N VAL A 121 -17.66 9.34 -12.74
CA VAL A 121 -17.35 7.91 -12.91
C VAL A 121 -15.85 7.67 -12.75
N LEU A 122 -15.01 8.55 -13.31
CA LEU A 122 -13.55 8.45 -13.16
C LEU A 122 -13.08 8.71 -11.72
N LEU A 123 -13.69 9.68 -11.03
CA LEU A 123 -13.39 9.96 -9.62
C LEU A 123 -13.85 8.82 -8.70
N CYS A 124 -14.99 8.20 -8.99
CA CYS A 124 -15.44 6.97 -8.33
C CYS A 124 -14.44 5.83 -8.56
N PHE A 125 -14.00 5.62 -9.80
CA PHE A 125 -13.00 4.60 -10.13
C PHE A 125 -11.68 4.84 -9.38
N THR A 126 -11.18 6.08 -9.38
CA THR A 126 -9.97 6.48 -8.65
C THR A 126 -10.10 6.18 -7.16
N ASN A 127 -11.23 6.55 -6.56
CA ASN A 127 -11.52 6.28 -5.15
C ASN A 127 -11.68 4.78 -4.88
N MET A 128 -12.26 3.99 -5.78
CA MET A 128 -12.30 2.54 -5.62
C MET A 128 -10.88 1.95 -5.55
N CYS A 129 -10.00 2.32 -6.49
CA CYS A 129 -8.60 1.87 -6.49
C CYS A 129 -7.87 2.25 -5.20
N LEU A 130 -8.13 3.44 -4.66
CA LEU A 130 -7.56 3.88 -3.39
C LEU A 130 -8.00 3.00 -2.20
N GLY A 131 -9.20 2.43 -2.23
CA GLY A 131 -9.70 1.54 -1.18
C GLY A 131 -8.84 0.28 -1.00
N ALA A 132 -8.30 -0.24 -2.10
CA ALA A 132 -7.41 -1.41 -2.09
C ALA A 132 -6.04 -1.15 -1.43
N HIS A 133 -5.59 0.11 -1.34
CA HIS A 133 -4.33 0.45 -0.68
C HIS A 133 -4.34 0.08 0.81
N THR A 134 -5.44 0.39 1.50
CA THR A 134 -5.49 0.22 2.96
C THR A 134 -5.32 -1.25 3.37
N SER A 135 -6.07 -2.16 2.77
CA SER A 135 -5.93 -3.60 3.03
C SER A 135 -4.60 -4.16 2.50
N GLY A 136 -4.11 -3.63 1.37
CA GLY A 136 -2.81 -4.00 0.81
C GLY A 136 -1.61 -3.64 1.68
N GLY A 137 -1.65 -2.45 2.29
CA GLY A 137 -0.61 -1.95 3.19
C GLY A 137 -0.47 -2.79 4.45
N TYR A 138 -1.58 -3.07 5.15
CA TYR A 138 -1.55 -3.95 6.33
C TYR A 138 -1.06 -5.36 5.99
N THR A 139 -1.52 -5.88 4.85
CA THR A 139 -1.10 -7.19 4.34
C THR A 139 0.41 -7.25 4.07
N SER A 140 0.98 -6.16 3.53
CA SER A 140 2.42 -6.00 3.31
C SER A 140 3.19 -6.05 4.61
N LEU A 141 2.77 -5.30 5.64
CA LEU A 141 3.45 -5.25 6.93
C LEU A 141 3.41 -6.62 7.64
N LEU A 142 2.26 -7.30 7.58
CA LEU A 142 2.09 -8.62 8.16
C LEU A 142 3.00 -9.67 7.50
N SER A 143 3.15 -9.62 6.17
CA SER A 143 4.03 -10.52 5.43
C SER A 143 5.52 -10.22 5.64
N LEU A 144 5.90 -8.95 5.80
CA LEU A 144 7.29 -8.53 6.01
C LEU A 144 7.86 -8.95 7.37
N ALA A 145 7.10 -8.76 8.46
CA ALA A 145 7.58 -9.03 9.81
C ALA A 145 6.43 -9.37 10.78
N PRO A 146 5.93 -10.62 10.80
CA PRO A 146 4.76 -10.99 11.61
C PRO A 146 4.93 -10.67 13.09
N GLN A 147 6.14 -10.84 13.65
CA GLN A 147 6.44 -10.57 15.06
C GLN A 147 6.54 -9.07 15.41
N PHE A 148 6.85 -8.20 14.44
CA PHE A 148 7.01 -6.75 14.62
C PHE A 148 5.91 -5.94 13.93
N THR A 149 4.85 -6.59 13.42
CA THR A 149 3.73 -5.96 12.72
C THR A 149 3.15 -4.75 13.47
N PRO A 150 2.92 -4.78 14.80
CA PRO A 150 2.37 -3.63 15.51
C PRO A 150 3.29 -2.41 15.43
N THR A 151 4.59 -2.59 15.64
CA THR A 151 5.59 -1.51 15.58
C THR A 151 5.71 -0.91 14.18
N LEU A 152 5.78 -1.76 13.14
CA LEU A 152 5.86 -1.28 11.76
C LEU A 152 4.57 -0.57 11.32
N SER A 153 3.42 -1.04 11.79
CA SER A 153 2.13 -0.41 11.52
C SER A 153 2.05 0.96 12.18
N SER A 154 2.48 1.11 13.43
CA SER A 154 2.52 2.41 14.10
C SER A 154 3.41 3.41 13.36
N ILE A 155 4.60 3.00 12.92
CA ILE A 155 5.51 3.87 12.13
C ILE A 155 4.83 4.29 10.82
N SER A 156 4.22 3.35 10.11
CA SER A 156 3.55 3.63 8.83
C SER A 156 2.38 4.60 9.02
N VAL A 157 1.61 4.44 10.10
CA VAL A 157 0.52 5.37 10.45
C VAL A 157 1.06 6.75 10.82
N SER A 158 2.17 6.85 11.56
CA SER A 158 2.79 8.15 11.83
C SER A 158 3.21 8.87 10.54
N VAL A 159 3.80 8.15 9.58
CA VAL A 159 4.15 8.68 8.26
C VAL A 159 2.90 9.11 7.49
N SER A 160 1.80 8.34 7.55
CA SER A 160 0.50 8.75 6.99
C SER A 160 -0.01 10.04 7.64
N MET A 161 0.07 10.20 8.96
CA MET A 161 -0.39 11.43 9.63
C MET A 161 0.42 12.65 9.20
N LEU A 162 1.75 12.50 9.08
CA LEU A 162 2.61 13.55 8.54
C LEU A 162 2.25 13.90 7.10
N ALA A 163 1.97 12.89 6.26
CA ALA A 163 1.49 13.11 4.89
C ALA A 163 0.20 13.95 4.88
N GLN A 164 -0.78 13.62 5.73
CA GLN A 164 -2.03 14.38 5.83
C GLN A 164 -1.81 15.84 6.25
N LEU A 165 -0.86 16.09 7.15
CA LEU A 165 -0.49 17.45 7.55
C LEU A 165 0.14 18.23 6.41
N THR A 166 0.90 17.57 5.52
CA THR A 166 1.54 18.22 4.36
C THR A 166 0.59 18.46 3.18
N THR A 167 -0.47 17.65 3.04
CA THR A 167 -1.44 17.76 1.94
C THR A 167 -1.99 19.18 1.74
N PRO A 168 -2.50 19.90 2.77
CA PRO A 168 -3.06 21.23 2.56
C PRO A 168 -2.04 22.25 2.08
N PHE A 169 -0.77 22.14 2.51
CA PHE A 169 0.30 23.01 2.02
C PHE A 169 0.60 22.75 0.55
N MET A 170 0.64 21.48 0.13
CA MET A 170 0.80 21.12 -1.28
C MET A 170 -0.36 21.66 -2.13
N VAL A 171 -1.60 21.52 -1.66
CA VAL A 171 -2.77 22.01 -2.39
C VAL A 171 -2.79 23.55 -2.45
N ALA A 172 -2.47 24.23 -1.36
CA ALA A 172 -2.42 25.70 -1.32
C ALA A 172 -1.34 26.27 -2.25
N ALA A 173 -0.22 25.57 -2.42
CA ALA A 173 0.84 25.98 -3.35
C ALA A 173 0.43 25.86 -4.83
N VAL A 174 -0.43 24.89 -5.16
CA VAL A 174 -0.86 24.63 -6.55
C VAL A 174 -2.14 25.37 -6.91
N ILE A 175 -3.08 25.48 -5.97
CA ILE A 175 -4.40 26.08 -6.18
C ILE A 175 -4.48 27.43 -5.48
N THR A 176 -4.26 28.51 -6.24
CA THR A 176 -4.33 29.89 -5.74
C THR A 176 -5.63 30.59 -6.12
N THR A 177 -6.15 30.34 -7.31
CA THR A 177 -7.36 30.99 -7.87
C THR A 177 -8.51 30.03 -8.11
N GLY A 178 -8.25 28.70 -8.03
CA GLY A 178 -9.28 27.68 -8.16
C GLY A 178 -9.70 27.39 -9.60
N THR A 179 -8.91 27.81 -10.59
CA THR A 179 -9.22 27.58 -12.02
C THR A 179 -9.07 26.11 -12.41
N ARG A 180 -9.70 25.72 -13.51
CA ARG A 180 -9.63 24.34 -14.02
C ARG A 180 -8.18 23.91 -14.31
N GLU A 181 -7.34 24.79 -14.84
CA GLU A 181 -5.94 24.42 -15.16
C GLU A 181 -5.14 24.07 -13.89
N GLN A 182 -5.41 24.75 -12.78
CA GLN A 182 -4.75 24.46 -11.49
C GLN A 182 -5.16 23.10 -10.94
N TRP A 183 -6.45 22.76 -11.02
CA TRP A 183 -6.93 21.42 -10.64
C TRP A 183 -6.34 20.32 -11.52
N ASN A 184 -6.27 20.54 -12.84
CA ASN A 184 -5.65 19.60 -13.76
C ASN A 184 -4.17 19.39 -13.42
N SER A 185 -3.44 20.47 -13.12
CA SER A 185 -2.04 20.41 -12.69
C SER A 185 -1.88 19.63 -11.38
N LEU A 186 -2.76 19.84 -10.40
CA LEU A 186 -2.77 19.08 -9.15
C LEU A 186 -3.01 17.59 -9.40
N PHE A 187 -3.98 17.22 -10.23
CA PHE A 187 -4.27 15.82 -10.54
C PHE A 187 -3.14 15.13 -11.32
N LEU A 188 -2.51 15.83 -12.27
CA LEU A 188 -1.34 15.31 -12.99
C LEU A 188 -0.13 15.14 -12.07
N LEU A 189 0.13 16.09 -11.17
CA LEU A 189 1.20 15.97 -10.17
C LEU A 189 0.97 14.76 -9.27
N ASN A 190 -0.23 14.58 -8.74
CA ASN A 190 -0.58 13.43 -7.91
C ASN A 190 -0.46 12.11 -8.68
N SER A 191 -0.89 12.08 -9.94
CA SER A 191 -0.73 10.90 -10.79
C SER A 191 0.73 10.52 -11.02
N LEU A 192 1.59 11.52 -11.31
CA LEU A 192 3.03 11.30 -11.47
C LEU A 192 3.66 10.73 -10.20
N LEU A 193 3.32 11.28 -9.03
CA LEU A 193 3.79 10.75 -7.74
C LEU A 193 3.32 9.30 -7.53
N CYS A 194 2.07 8.99 -7.88
CA CYS A 194 1.55 7.62 -7.82
C CYS A 194 2.35 6.66 -8.73
N ILE A 195 2.65 7.05 -9.98
CA ILE A 195 3.43 6.22 -10.90
C ILE A 195 4.86 6.01 -10.39
N VAL A 196 5.49 7.06 -9.88
CA VAL A 196 6.86 6.98 -9.32
C VAL A 196 6.86 6.04 -8.11
N SER A 197 5.91 6.19 -7.18
CA SER A 197 5.83 5.32 -6.00
C SER A 197 5.51 3.87 -6.35
N GLY A 198 4.62 3.62 -7.31
CA GLY A 198 4.30 2.29 -7.81
C GLY A 198 5.50 1.62 -8.47
N THR A 199 6.26 2.37 -9.26
CA THR A 199 7.50 1.88 -9.91
C THR A 199 8.58 1.56 -8.87
N VAL A 200 8.82 2.45 -7.91
CA VAL A 200 9.77 2.23 -6.80
C VAL A 200 9.37 0.98 -6.00
N PHE A 201 8.08 0.83 -5.69
CA PHE A 201 7.59 -0.35 -4.98
C PHE A 201 7.67 -1.63 -5.83
N SER A 202 7.47 -1.56 -7.14
CA SER A 202 7.58 -2.72 -8.03
C SER A 202 9.01 -3.27 -8.09
N ILE A 203 10.00 -2.37 -8.11
CA ILE A 203 11.44 -2.69 -8.17
C ILE A 203 11.96 -3.17 -6.81
N PHE A 204 11.68 -2.42 -5.72
CA PHE A 204 12.27 -2.68 -4.40
C PHE A 204 11.36 -3.48 -3.46
N GLY A 205 10.08 -3.64 -3.78
CA GLY A 205 9.12 -4.35 -2.96
C GLY A 205 9.37 -5.85 -2.96
N SER A 206 9.48 -6.42 -1.76
CA SER A 206 9.45 -7.86 -1.53
C SER A 206 8.48 -8.15 -0.39
N GLY A 207 7.74 -9.25 -0.50
CA GLY A 207 6.85 -9.75 0.53
C GLY A 207 7.43 -10.94 1.29
N ASP A 208 8.71 -11.24 1.08
CA ASP A 208 9.41 -12.29 1.83
C ASP A 208 9.73 -11.81 3.24
N VAL A 209 9.64 -12.74 4.20
CA VAL A 209 9.95 -12.49 5.60
C VAL A 209 11.40 -12.04 5.69
N GLN A 210 11.59 -10.81 6.17
CA GLN A 210 12.91 -10.20 6.26
C GLN A 210 13.74 -10.83 7.37
N GLU A 211 15.06 -10.84 7.21
CA GLU A 211 16.00 -11.50 8.13
C GLU A 211 15.87 -11.02 9.58
N PHE A 212 15.49 -9.75 9.80
CA PHE A 212 15.27 -9.20 11.13
C PHE A 212 14.01 -9.74 11.85
N ALA A 213 13.12 -10.40 11.11
CA ALA A 213 11.88 -11.00 11.60
C ALA A 213 11.93 -12.54 11.65
N ARG A 214 13.04 -13.16 11.21
CA ARG A 214 13.23 -14.62 11.36
C ARG A 214 13.46 -14.95 12.83
N PRO A 215 12.75 -15.94 13.40
CA PRO A 215 12.97 -16.36 14.77
C PRO A 215 14.43 -16.83 14.92
N SER A 216 15.12 -16.37 15.97
CA SER A 216 16.53 -16.63 16.26
C SER A 216 16.91 -18.12 16.30
N LYS A 217 15.94 -19.04 16.44
CA LYS A 217 16.16 -20.48 16.28
C LYS A 217 16.61 -20.87 14.86
N GLU A 218 16.14 -20.20 13.82
CA GLU A 218 16.41 -20.57 12.42
C GLU A 218 17.79 -20.06 11.94
N ILE A 219 18.25 -18.94 12.49
CA ILE A 219 19.59 -18.39 12.27
C ILE A 219 20.65 -19.32 12.90
N ALA A 220 20.37 -19.84 14.11
CA ALA A 220 21.23 -20.82 14.75
C ALA A 220 21.31 -22.14 13.98
N THR A 221 20.22 -22.61 13.36
CA THR A 221 20.23 -23.82 12.53
C THR A 221 20.99 -23.63 11.21
N MET A 222 20.94 -22.43 10.61
CA MET A 222 21.70 -22.13 9.39
C MET A 222 23.21 -21.94 9.66
N GLU A 223 23.58 -21.29 10.77
CA GLU A 223 24.99 -21.22 11.19
C GLU A 223 25.54 -22.60 11.61
N SER A 224 24.73 -23.45 12.24
CA SER A 224 25.12 -24.84 12.56
C SER A 224 25.28 -25.71 11.31
N ASN A 225 24.46 -25.53 10.28
CA ASN A 225 24.54 -26.32 9.04
C ASN A 225 25.60 -25.79 8.05
N GLY A 226 26.01 -24.53 8.13
CA GLY A 226 27.12 -23.99 7.35
C GLY A 226 28.51 -24.50 7.78
N ASN A 227 28.63 -24.99 9.02
CA ASN A 227 29.86 -25.56 9.58
C ASN A 227 29.94 -27.10 9.48
N LEU A 228 28.99 -27.76 8.82
CA LEU A 228 28.94 -29.23 8.70
C LEU A 228 29.19 -29.73 7.26
N LEU A 229 30.16 -29.15 6.56
CA LEU A 229 30.89 -29.88 5.51
C LEU A 229 31.86 -30.88 6.18
N SER A 230 31.31 -31.86 6.89
CA SER A 230 32.02 -33.10 7.24
C SER A 230 31.11 -34.28 6.86
N PRO A 231 31.63 -35.31 6.17
CA PRO A 231 30.81 -36.29 5.48
C PRO A 231 29.96 -37.12 6.46
N PRO A 232 28.82 -37.68 6.00
CA PRO A 232 27.83 -38.30 6.87
C PRO A 232 28.38 -39.60 7.47
N ARG A 233 28.42 -39.66 8.80
CA ARG A 233 28.76 -40.85 9.58
C ARG A 233 27.57 -41.82 9.57
N ALA A 234 27.46 -42.59 8.49
CA ALA A 234 26.55 -43.71 8.36
C ALA A 234 27.05 -44.90 9.20
N GLU A 235 26.88 -44.88 10.53
CA GLU A 235 27.26 -46.04 11.35
C GLU A 235 26.55 -46.21 12.71
N ALA A 236 25.47 -45.47 12.99
CA ALA A 236 24.81 -45.53 14.31
C ALA A 236 23.44 -46.23 14.34
N LEU A 237 23.00 -46.88 13.26
CA LEU A 237 21.67 -47.52 13.18
C LEU A 237 21.69 -49.06 13.20
N ARG A 238 22.78 -49.70 13.65
CA ARG A 238 22.90 -51.18 13.66
C ARG A 238 23.03 -51.84 15.04
N ALA A 239 22.97 -51.09 16.14
CA ALA A 239 23.19 -51.67 17.48
C ALA A 239 21.93 -51.97 18.31
N ASP A 240 20.74 -51.48 17.93
CA ASP A 240 19.52 -51.61 18.76
C ASP A 240 18.60 -52.79 18.40
N SER A 241 19.03 -53.72 17.54
CA SER A 241 18.21 -54.87 17.13
C SER A 241 18.69 -56.23 17.65
N ILE A 242 19.55 -56.29 18.68
CA ILE A 242 20.09 -57.56 19.22
C ILE A 242 19.75 -57.79 20.72
N SER A 243 19.02 -56.89 21.39
CA SER A 243 18.67 -57.07 22.83
C SER A 243 17.19 -57.38 23.11
N MET A 244 16.48 -58.04 22.18
CA MET A 244 15.16 -58.65 22.45
C MET A 244 15.10 -60.10 21.93
N LEU A 245 16.03 -60.92 22.39
CA LEU A 245 15.77 -62.32 22.72
C LEU A 245 15.49 -62.41 24.21
#